data_AF-A0A7R9ZCP0-F1
#
_entry.id   AF-A0A7R9ZCP0-F1
#
_cell.length_a   1.000
_cell.length_b   1.000
_cell.length_c   1.000
_cell.angle_alpha   90.00
_cell.angle_beta   90.00
_cell.angle_gamma   90.00
#
_symmetry.space_group_name_H-M   'P 1'
#
loop_
_entity.id
_entity.type
_entity.pdbx_description
1 polymer ?
#
loop_
_entity_poly.entity_id
_entity_poly.type
_entity_poly.pdbx_seq_one_letter_code
_entity_poly.pdbx_strand_id
1 'polypeptide(L)'
;SNYKKLMFFLSLILSSGSIAIQLFLLASPLVQRYCYKGNSNLAHIFVPGSVKTEANIKQAAARKINALVKNARDVHGDTNEASASFGQGLINFSLQENNVEKAGGFLWTWKRIFNGELSTVEGVWISARIWAGNLAQVLISLFIIVFGVVRT
;
A
#
# COMPACT_ATOMS: atom_id res chain seq x y z
N SER A 1 22.27 40.22 14.96
CA SER A 1 21.26 39.96 16.03
C SER A 1 19.94 39.40 15.48
N ASN A 2 19.39 39.93 14.38
CA ASN A 2 18.09 39.51 13.84
C ASN A 2 18.03 38.08 13.27
N TYR A 3 19.12 37.58 12.68
CA TYR A 3 19.22 36.22 12.14
C TYR A 3 19.11 35.11 13.22
N LYS A 4 19.62 35.37 14.44
CA LYS A 4 19.48 34.42 15.56
C LYS A 4 18.02 34.30 16.00
N LYS A 5 17.28 35.42 16.00
CA LYS A 5 15.85 35.44 16.33
C LYS A 5 15.02 34.71 15.27
N LEU A 6 15.30 34.95 13.99
CA LEU A 6 14.63 34.26 12.88
C LEU A 6 14.83 32.74 12.94
N MET A 7 16.07 32.28 13.20
CA MET A 7 16.36 30.85 13.34
C MET A 7 15.65 30.21 14.53
N PHE A 8 15.55 30.92 15.65
CA PHE A 8 14.81 30.42 16.80
C PHE A 8 13.32 30.20 16.46
N PHE A 9 12.68 31.18 15.79
CA PHE A 9 11.27 31.07 15.38
C PHE A 9 11.01 29.92 14.39
N LEU A 10 11.88 29.71 13.40
CA LEU A 10 11.75 28.61 12.44
C LEU A 10 11.86 27.24 13.10
N SER A 11 12.79 27.07 14.04
CA SER A 11 12.94 25.81 14.79
C SER A 11 11.70 25.50 15.65
N LEU A 12 11.04 26.53 16.17
CA LEU A 12 9.86 26.42 17.03
C LEU A 12 8.62 26.04 16.23
N ILE A 13 8.48 26.57 15.01
CA ILE A 13 7.38 26.21 14.09
C ILE A 13 7.53 24.75 13.62
N LEU A 14 8.75 24.32 13.28
CA LEU A 14 9.01 22.95 12.85
C LEU A 14 8.81 21.93 13.99
N SER A 15 9.28 22.24 15.20
CA SER A 15 9.10 21.34 16.35
C SER A 15 7.63 21.23 16.76
N SER A 16 6.90 22.35 16.85
CA SER A 16 5.47 22.35 17.17
C SER A 16 4.61 21.64 16.12
N GLY A 17 4.95 21.78 14.83
CA GLY A 17 4.30 21.03 13.75
C GLY A 17 4.50 19.52 13.88
N SER A 18 5.71 19.07 14.21
CA SER A 18 6.00 17.64 14.40
C SER A 18 5.24 17.03 15.58
N ILE A 19 5.12 17.77 16.68
CA ILE A 19 4.39 17.35 17.89
C ILE A 19 2.89 17.28 17.60
N ALA A 20 2.33 18.24 16.87
CA ALA A 20 0.91 18.23 16.47
C ALA A 20 0.56 17.03 15.58
N ILE A 21 1.43 16.68 14.63
CA ILE A 21 1.25 15.50 13.76
C ILE A 21 1.30 14.21 14.59
N GLN A 22 2.24 14.09 15.53
CA GLN A 22 2.32 12.92 16.42
C GLN A 22 1.09 12.80 17.34
N LEU A 23 0.62 13.92 17.90
CA LEU A 23 -0.61 13.97 18.70
C LEU A 23 -1.85 13.58 17.89
N PHE A 24 -1.97 14.06 16.66
CA PHE A 24 -3.08 13.70 15.78
C PHE A 24 -3.08 12.19 15.43
N LEU A 25 -1.91 11.64 15.12
CA LEU A 25 -1.77 10.21 14.84
C LEU A 25 -2.07 9.35 16.07
N LEU A 26 -1.68 9.77 17.27
CA LEU A 26 -1.98 9.08 18.53
C LEU A 26 -3.45 9.22 18.97
N ALA A 27 -4.10 10.35 18.65
CA ALA A 27 -5.50 10.58 18.96
C ALA A 27 -6.45 9.81 18.02
N SER A 28 -6.06 9.60 16.77
CA SER A 28 -6.87 8.89 15.77
C SER A 28 -7.40 7.49 16.21
N PRO A 29 -6.61 6.60 16.85
CA PRO A 29 -7.11 5.31 17.35
C PRO A 29 -8.00 5.44 18.59
N LEU A 30 -7.87 6.50 19.40
CA LEU A 30 -8.69 6.70 20.60
C LEU A 30 -10.09 7.21 20.23
N VAL A 31 -10.16 8.17 19.30
CA VAL A 31 -11.42 8.67 18.74
C VAL A 31 -12.19 7.54 18.06
N GLN A 32 -11.48 6.66 17.35
CA GLN A 32 -12.05 5.48 16.70
C GLN A 32 -12.72 4.50 17.68
N ARG A 33 -12.13 4.29 18.87
CA ARG A 33 -12.73 3.45 19.92
C ARG A 33 -13.99 4.08 20.52
N TYR A 34 -14.08 5.40 20.53
CA TYR A 34 -15.25 6.12 21.06
C TYR A 34 -16.42 6.15 20.06
N CYS A 35 -16.15 6.32 18.77
CA CYS A 35 -17.18 6.42 17.73
C CYS A 35 -17.79 5.08 17.28
N TYR A 36 -17.15 3.93 17.53
CA TYR A 36 -17.67 2.61 17.14
C TYR A 36 -18.98 2.22 17.87
N LYS A 37 -19.32 2.90 18.98
CA LYS A 37 -20.49 2.55 19.81
C LYS A 37 -21.79 3.24 19.38
N GLY A 38 -21.78 4.15 18.41
CA GLY A 38 -22.96 4.96 18.07
C GLY A 38 -23.11 5.22 16.57
N ASN A 39 -24.16 4.63 15.98
CA ASN A 39 -24.82 4.98 14.72
C ASN A 39 -24.24 4.37 13.41
N SER A 40 -25.09 3.61 12.69
CA SER A 40 -24.72 2.76 11.53
C SER A 40 -24.37 3.53 10.25
N ASN A 41 -24.84 4.77 10.10
CA ASN A 41 -24.57 5.58 8.90
C ASN A 41 -23.22 6.32 8.95
N LEU A 42 -22.67 6.57 10.14
CA LEU A 42 -21.33 7.14 10.33
C LEU A 42 -20.23 6.07 10.42
N ALA A 43 -20.62 4.80 10.61
CA ALA A 43 -19.70 3.68 10.70
C ALA A 43 -18.81 3.55 9.46
N HIS A 44 -19.31 3.92 8.27
CA HIS A 44 -18.55 3.82 7.01
C HIS A 44 -17.40 4.83 6.90
N ILE A 45 -17.46 5.94 7.64
CA ILE A 45 -16.39 6.97 7.73
C ILE A 45 -15.35 6.58 8.78
N PHE A 46 -15.75 5.84 9.82
CA PHE A 46 -14.89 5.45 10.93
C PHE A 46 -14.46 3.97 10.93
N VAL A 47 -14.69 3.24 9.82
CA VAL A 47 -14.13 1.90 9.65
C VAL A 47 -12.62 1.99 9.82
N PRO A 48 -12.01 1.23 10.76
CA PRO A 48 -10.57 1.16 10.88
C PRO A 48 -9.94 0.84 9.55
N GLY A 49 -8.95 1.65 9.16
CA GLY A 49 -8.18 1.41 7.94
C GLY A 49 -7.67 -0.03 7.88
N SER A 50 -7.37 -0.64 9.05
CA SER A 50 -6.99 -2.04 9.20
C SER A 50 -8.05 -3.04 8.70
N VAL A 51 -9.34 -2.79 8.97
CA VAL A 51 -10.43 -3.68 8.55
C VAL A 51 -10.64 -3.60 7.04
N LYS A 52 -10.61 -2.38 6.48
CA LYS A 52 -10.68 -2.19 5.03
C LYS A 52 -9.49 -2.84 4.32
N THR A 53 -8.29 -2.74 4.90
CA THR A 53 -7.10 -3.36 4.33
C THR A 53 -7.14 -4.88 4.45
N GLU A 54 -7.62 -5.41 5.57
CA GLU A 54 -7.80 -6.86 5.74
C GLU A 54 -8.82 -7.41 4.74
N ALA A 55 -9.95 -6.73 4.52
CA ALA A 55 -10.94 -7.09 3.52
C ALA A 55 -10.34 -7.09 2.10
N ASN A 56 -9.58 -6.05 1.75
CA ASN A 56 -8.89 -5.96 0.46
C ASN A 56 -7.86 -7.09 0.27
N ILE A 57 -7.08 -7.43 1.30
CA ILE A 57 -6.11 -8.53 1.25
C ILE A 57 -6.84 -9.86 1.04
N LYS A 58 -7.92 -10.11 1.78
CA LYS A 58 -8.75 -11.32 1.61
C LYS A 58 -9.34 -11.40 0.21
N GLN A 59 -9.85 -10.29 -0.32
CA GLN A 59 -10.40 -10.23 -1.67
C GLN A 59 -9.32 -10.51 -2.73
N ALA A 60 -8.12 -9.94 -2.59
CA ALA A 60 -7.01 -10.19 -3.49
C ALA A 60 -6.53 -11.65 -3.43
N ALA A 61 -6.45 -12.24 -2.23
CA ALA A 61 -6.14 -13.65 -2.04
C ALA A 61 -7.18 -14.56 -2.70
N ALA A 62 -8.48 -14.28 -2.51
CA ALA A 62 -9.56 -15.02 -3.15
C ALA A 62 -9.50 -14.92 -4.68
N ARG A 63 -9.20 -13.73 -5.23
CA ARG A 63 -8.98 -13.54 -6.67
C ARG A 63 -7.82 -14.38 -7.19
N LYS A 64 -6.70 -14.40 -6.48
CA LYS A 64 -5.51 -15.20 -6.86
C LYS A 64 -5.78 -16.69 -6.79
N ILE A 65 -6.47 -17.17 -5.76
CA ILE A 65 -6.88 -18.58 -5.66
C ILE A 65 -7.82 -18.95 -6.81
N ASN A 66 -8.82 -18.12 -7.12
CA ASN A 66 -9.72 -18.35 -8.23
C ASN A 66 -8.99 -18.36 -9.58
N ALA A 67 -7.99 -17.48 -9.76
CA ALA A 67 -7.14 -17.48 -10.94
C ALA A 67 -6.30 -18.75 -11.03
N LEU A 68 -5.70 -19.21 -9.93
CA LEU A 68 -4.94 -20.46 -9.89
C LEU A 68 -5.82 -21.68 -10.22
N VAL A 69 -7.03 -21.76 -9.67
CA VAL A 69 -7.98 -22.85 -9.96
C VAL A 69 -8.39 -22.84 -11.43
N LYS A 70 -8.66 -21.66 -12.00
CA LYS A 70 -8.96 -21.52 -13.43
C LYS A 70 -7.78 -21.94 -14.29
N ASN A 71 -6.58 -21.44 -13.99
CA ASN A 71 -5.36 -21.80 -14.72
C ASN A 71 -5.06 -23.30 -14.61
N ALA A 72 -5.26 -23.91 -13.44
CA ALA A 72 -5.11 -25.35 -13.25
C ALA A 72 -6.13 -26.12 -14.09
N ARG A 73 -7.39 -25.69 -14.11
CA ARG A 73 -8.41 -26.27 -14.99
C ARG A 73 -8.05 -26.12 -16.47
N ASP A 74 -7.57 -24.96 -16.89
CA ASP A 74 -7.19 -24.71 -18.28
C ASP A 74 -6.00 -25.59 -18.70
N VAL A 75 -5.02 -25.79 -17.81
CA VAL A 75 -3.86 -26.66 -18.05
C VAL A 75 -4.28 -28.14 -18.09
N HIS A 76 -5.13 -28.58 -17.16
CA HIS A 76 -5.58 -29.97 -17.07
C HIS A 76 -6.69 -30.35 -18.07
N GLY A 77 -7.39 -29.37 -18.64
CA GLY A 77 -8.50 -29.56 -19.57
C GLY A 77 -9.76 -30.18 -18.92
N ASP A 78 -10.92 -29.99 -19.55
CA ASP A 78 -12.19 -30.66 -19.19
C ASP A 78 -12.23 -32.12 -19.70
N THR A 79 -11.08 -32.79 -19.79
CA THR A 79 -11.01 -34.17 -20.23
C THR A 79 -11.55 -35.08 -19.13
N ASN A 80 -12.81 -35.51 -19.27
CA ASN A 80 -13.44 -36.59 -18.50
C ASN A 80 -12.70 -37.93 -18.60
N GLU A 81 -11.65 -38.01 -19.43
CA GLU A 81 -10.75 -39.14 -19.52
C GLU A 81 -9.61 -38.99 -18.51
N ALA A 82 -9.80 -39.60 -17.34
CA ALA A 82 -8.84 -39.66 -16.22
C ALA A 82 -7.45 -40.25 -16.57
N SER A 83 -7.20 -40.59 -17.84
CA SER A 83 -6.00 -41.27 -18.33
C SER A 83 -5.11 -40.39 -19.22
N ALA A 84 -5.55 -39.18 -19.58
CA ALA A 84 -4.75 -38.23 -20.37
C ALA A 84 -3.70 -37.53 -19.49
N SER A 85 -2.68 -38.31 -19.11
CA SER A 85 -1.26 -37.99 -19.02
C SER A 85 -0.85 -36.58 -18.58
N PHE A 86 -0.04 -36.53 -17.51
CA PHE A 86 0.86 -35.42 -17.13
C PHE A 86 1.54 -34.72 -18.34
N GLY A 87 1.80 -35.44 -19.43
CA GLY A 87 2.35 -34.89 -20.67
C GLY A 87 1.44 -33.90 -21.39
N GLN A 88 0.10 -34.07 -21.34
CA GLN A 88 -0.84 -33.14 -21.97
C GLN A 88 -0.88 -31.80 -21.22
N GLY A 89 -0.79 -31.84 -19.88
CA GLY A 89 -0.67 -30.62 -19.07
C GLY A 89 0.59 -29.82 -19.39
N LEU A 90 1.72 -30.50 -19.63
CA LEU A 90 2.97 -29.85 -20.05
C LEU A 90 2.86 -29.18 -21.42
N ILE A 91 2.20 -29.84 -22.40
CA ILE A 91 1.96 -29.26 -23.72
C ILE A 91 1.07 -28.03 -23.62
N ASN A 92 -0.04 -28.13 -22.88
CA ASN A 92 -0.96 -27.00 -22.68
C ASN A 92 -0.27 -25.83 -21.97
N PHE A 93 0.56 -26.10 -20.96
CA PHE A 93 1.34 -25.08 -20.27
C PHE A 93 2.33 -24.38 -21.20
N SER A 94 3.07 -25.13 -22.03
CA SER A 94 4.01 -24.55 -23.00
C SER A 94 3.30 -23.69 -24.06
N LEU A 95 2.10 -24.09 -24.50
CA LEU A 95 1.30 -23.28 -25.43
C LEU A 95 0.79 -21.97 -24.79
N GLN A 96 0.64 -21.93 -23.47
CA GLN A 96 0.12 -20.78 -22.73
C GLN A 96 1.20 -19.76 -22.33
N GLU A 97 2.49 -20.07 -22.54
CA GLU A 97 3.66 -19.25 -22.18
C GLU A 97 3.64 -17.83 -22.79
N ASN A 98 2.88 -17.62 -23.88
CA ASN A 98 2.75 -16.31 -24.53
C ASN A 98 1.90 -15.28 -23.76
N ASN A 99 1.16 -15.68 -22.73
CA ASN A 99 0.33 -14.78 -21.91
C ASN A 99 1.07 -14.31 -20.65
N VAL A 100 2.29 -13.80 -20.81
CA VAL A 100 3.02 -13.16 -19.70
C VAL A 100 2.66 -11.67 -19.62
N GLU A 101 2.12 -11.25 -18.47
CA GLU A 101 2.03 -9.82 -18.19
C GLU A 101 3.45 -9.28 -17.94
N LYS A 102 3.80 -8.17 -18.62
CA LYS A 102 4.98 -7.37 -18.24
C LYS A 102 4.73 -6.79 -16.83
N ALA A 103 5.14 -7.54 -15.82
CA ALA A 103 5.14 -7.13 -14.43
C ALA A 103 6.54 -6.67 -14.03
N GLY A 104 6.61 -5.52 -13.34
CA GLY A 104 7.84 -5.00 -12.77
C GLY A 104 8.34 -3.69 -13.40
N GLY A 105 9.36 -3.12 -12.74
CA GLY A 105 9.91 -1.81 -13.05
C GLY A 105 9.37 -0.70 -12.15
N PHE A 106 10.21 0.31 -11.88
CA PHE A 106 9.89 1.38 -10.94
C PHE A 106 8.65 2.18 -11.36
N LEU A 107 8.57 2.59 -12.62
CA LEU A 107 7.43 3.34 -13.17
C LEU A 107 6.14 2.53 -13.19
N TRP A 108 6.23 1.23 -13.48
CA TRP A 108 5.10 0.32 -13.47
C TRP A 108 4.52 0.20 -12.05
N THR A 109 5.40 -0.02 -11.06
CA THR A 109 5.01 -0.12 -9.65
C THR A 109 4.39 1.18 -9.17
N TRP A 110 5.00 2.33 -9.50
CA TRP A 110 4.46 3.63 -9.13
C TRP A 110 3.08 3.85 -9.75
N LYS A 111 2.89 3.59 -11.05
CA LYS A 111 1.59 3.68 -11.71
C LYS A 111 0.52 2.84 -11.00
N ARG A 112 0.82 1.58 -10.64
CA ARG A 112 -0.12 0.71 -9.91
C ARG A 112 -0.39 1.16 -8.47
N ILE A 113 0.58 1.80 -7.80
CA ILE A 113 0.39 2.41 -6.48
C ILE A 113 -0.60 3.57 -6.57
N PHE A 114 -0.42 4.50 -7.52
CA PHE A 114 -1.31 5.65 -7.68
C PHE A 114 -2.71 5.26 -8.17
N ASN A 115 -2.80 4.22 -9.01
CA ASN A 115 -4.09 3.69 -9.45
C ASN A 115 -4.82 2.89 -8.34
N GLY A 116 -4.17 2.56 -7.23
CA GLY A 116 -4.75 1.70 -6.18
C GLY A 116 -4.93 0.23 -6.59
N GLU A 117 -4.50 -0.13 -7.80
CA GLU A 117 -4.51 -1.48 -8.33
C GLU A 117 -3.60 -2.40 -7.49
N LEU A 118 -2.51 -1.88 -6.94
CA LEU A 118 -1.57 -2.68 -6.15
C LEU A 118 -2.23 -3.26 -4.87
N SER A 119 -3.11 -2.50 -4.21
CA SER A 119 -3.79 -2.99 -3.01
C SER A 119 -4.98 -3.89 -3.34
N THR A 120 -5.67 -3.65 -4.46
CA THR A 120 -6.94 -4.33 -4.79
C THR A 120 -6.73 -5.59 -5.62
N VAL A 121 -5.72 -5.60 -6.48
CA VAL A 121 -5.38 -6.72 -7.36
C VAL A 121 -4.32 -7.60 -6.70
N GLU A 122 -3.22 -6.99 -6.24
CA GLU A 122 -2.10 -7.76 -5.70
C GLU A 122 -2.23 -8.07 -4.22
N GLY A 123 -3.07 -7.33 -3.49
CA GLY A 123 -3.22 -7.45 -2.04
C GLY A 123 -2.01 -6.90 -1.28
N VAL A 124 -1.13 -6.14 -1.95
CA VAL A 124 0.05 -5.55 -1.32
C VAL A 124 -0.40 -4.32 -0.55
N TRP A 125 -0.33 -4.42 0.78
CA TRP A 125 -0.62 -3.30 1.65
C TRP A 125 0.66 -2.56 2.03
N ILE A 126 0.78 -1.32 1.57
CA ILE A 126 1.85 -0.42 2.01
C ILE A 126 1.37 0.23 3.30
N SER A 127 2.00 -0.12 4.43
CA SER A 127 1.67 0.48 5.72
C SER A 127 1.85 2.00 5.66
N ALA A 128 0.88 2.74 6.21
CA ALA A 128 0.98 4.20 6.38
C ALA A 128 2.26 4.62 7.13
N ARG A 129 2.82 3.71 7.95
CA ARG A 129 4.09 3.92 8.66
C ARG A 129 5.29 4.03 7.71
N ILE A 130 5.32 3.24 6.64
CA ILE A 130 6.41 3.27 5.64
C ILE A 130 6.33 4.59 4.86
N TRP A 131 5.10 5.01 4.48
CA TRP A 131 4.88 6.32 3.85
C TRP A 131 5.31 7.47 4.74
N ALA A 132 4.91 7.47 6.00
CA ALA A 132 5.29 8.50 6.96
C ALA A 132 6.81 8.56 7.18
N GLY A 133 7.47 7.40 7.29
CA GLY A 133 8.92 7.31 7.45
C GLY A 133 9.67 7.86 6.23
N ASN A 134 9.31 7.43 5.02
CA ASN A 134 9.95 7.90 3.79
C ASN A 134 9.70 9.39 3.56
N LEU A 135 8.49 9.88 3.82
CA LEU A 135 8.17 11.31 3.71
C LEU A 135 8.97 12.14 4.72
N ALA A 136 9.09 11.67 5.97
CA ALA A 136 9.91 12.34 6.99
C ALA A 136 11.39 12.39 6.58
N GLN A 137 11.94 11.30 6.05
CA GLN A 137 13.32 11.27 5.55
C GLN A 137 13.55 12.27 4.42
N VAL A 138 12.62 12.38 3.47
CA VAL A 138 12.69 13.36 2.37
C VAL A 138 12.64 14.79 2.91
N LEU A 139 11.74 15.08 3.85
CA LEU A 139 11.62 16.41 4.45
C LEU A 139 12.86 16.82 5.26
N ILE A 140 13.42 15.90 6.06
CA ILE A 140 14.65 16.14 6.83
C ILE A 140 15.83 16.37 5.88
N SER A 141 15.95 15.57 4.83
CA SER A 141 17.03 15.71 3.83
C SER A 141 16.95 17.06 3.12
N LEU A 142 15.75 17.48 2.71
CA LEU A 142 15.52 18.77 2.06
C LEU A 142 15.82 19.93 3.02
N PHE A 143 15.44 19.81 4.29
CA PHE A 143 15.76 20.78 5.33
C PHE A 143 17.29 20.92 5.50
N ILE A 144 18.03 19.82 5.58
CA ILE A 144 19.49 19.85 5.70
C ILE A 144 20.13 20.52 4.48
N ILE A 145 19.67 20.23 3.26
CA ILE A 145 20.22 20.84 2.05
C ILE A 145 19.97 22.35 2.03
N VAL A 146 18.73 22.79 2.27
CA VAL A 146 18.38 24.21 2.24
C VAL A 146 19.15 25.00 3.30
N PHE A 147 19.18 24.52 4.55
CA PHE A 147 19.83 25.24 5.64
C PHE A 147 21.35 25.06 5.68
N GLY A 148 21.86 23.92 5.20
CA GLY A 148 23.29 23.67 5.08
C GLY A 148 23.93 24.54 3.99
N VAL A 149 23.29 24.62 2.82
CA VAL A 149 23.78 25.44 1.70
C VAL A 149 23.64 26.93 1.99
N VAL A 150 22.57 27.39 2.64
CA VAL A 150 22.40 28.82 2.99
C VAL A 150 23.42 29.30 4.04
N ARG A 151 24.02 28.39 4.80
CA ARG A 151 24.98 28.71 5.87
C ARG A 151 26.43 28.62 5.42
N THR A 152 26.70 28.06 4.23
CA THR A 152 28.01 28.08 3.58
C THR A 152 28.14 29.31 2.71
#